data_AF-K9K9E1-F1
#
_entry.id   AF-K9K9E1-F1
#
_cell.length_a   1.000
_cell.length_b   1.000
_cell.length_c   1.000
_cell.angle_alpha   90.00
_cell.angle_beta   90.00
_cell.angle_gamma   90.00
#
_symmetry.space_group_name_H-M   'P 1'
#
loop_
_entity.id
_entity.type
_entity.pdbx_description
1 polymer ?
#
loop_
_entity_poly.entity_id
_entity_poly.type
_entity_poly.pdbx_seq_one_letter_code
_entity_poly.pdbx_strand_id
1 'polypeptide(L)'
;ATQGVEENIQEVVGHITEGVCRPLKVRIEQVIVAEPGAVLLYKISNLLKFYHHTISGIFGNSATTLLTTIEEMHLLSKKKYFFNSLSLHASKLMDKVELPPPDLGPSSALNQTLMLLREVLASHDSSVVPLDARQADFVQVLSCVLDPLLQMCTVSASNLGTADMATFMVNSLYMMKTTLALFEFTDRRLEMLQFQIEAHLDTLINEQASYVLTRTGLSYIYNTVQQHKPEQGPLANLPNLDSVALKAAMVQFDRYLSAPDNLLMPQLNFLLSATVK
;
A
#
# COMPACT_ATOMS: atom_id res chain seq x y z
N ALA A 1 49.07 -8.69 -36.56
CA ALA A 1 49.89 -8.88 -35.35
C ALA A 1 49.15 -8.42 -34.10
N THR A 2 48.50 -7.26 -34.11
CA THR A 2 47.71 -6.71 -32.97
C THR A 2 46.46 -7.53 -32.62
N GLN A 3 45.72 -8.05 -33.61
CA GLN A 3 44.50 -8.86 -33.39
C GLN A 3 44.72 -10.15 -32.58
N GLY A 4 45.81 -10.89 -32.86
CA GLY A 4 46.11 -12.13 -32.13
C GLY A 4 46.64 -11.91 -30.70
N VAL A 5 47.09 -10.69 -30.38
CA VAL A 5 47.49 -10.32 -29.01
C VAL A 5 46.26 -9.97 -28.19
N GLU A 6 45.27 -9.28 -28.77
CA GLU A 6 43.98 -9.06 -28.11
C GLU A 6 43.27 -10.38 -27.80
N GLU A 7 43.16 -11.32 -28.75
CA GLU A 7 42.53 -12.62 -28.52
C GLU A 7 43.21 -13.42 -27.38
N ASN A 8 44.55 -13.47 -27.36
CA ASN A 8 45.29 -14.10 -26.26
C ASN A 8 45.05 -13.43 -24.90
N ILE A 9 44.98 -12.09 -24.87
CA ILE A 9 44.68 -11.35 -23.63
C ILE A 9 43.26 -11.67 -23.15
N GLN A 10 42.29 -11.77 -24.07
CA GLN A 10 40.92 -12.12 -23.72
C GLN A 10 40.81 -13.54 -23.13
N GLU A 11 41.54 -14.51 -23.71
CA GLU A 11 41.55 -15.90 -23.24
C GLU A 11 42.20 -16.06 -21.86
N VAL A 12 43.34 -15.37 -21.63
CA VAL A 12 44.01 -15.37 -20.32
C VAL A 12 43.13 -14.73 -19.24
N VAL A 13 42.46 -13.61 -19.55
CA VAL A 13 41.51 -12.97 -18.63
C VAL A 13 40.32 -13.89 -18.34
N GLY A 14 39.79 -14.59 -19.34
CA GLY A 14 38.74 -15.59 -19.17
C GLY A 14 39.14 -16.68 -18.17
N HIS A 15 40.33 -17.27 -18.34
CA HIS A 15 40.83 -18.30 -17.43
C HIS A 15 41.09 -17.80 -16.01
N ILE A 16 41.64 -16.58 -15.85
CA ILE A 16 41.87 -16.00 -14.52
C ILE A 16 40.53 -15.72 -13.82
N THR A 17 39.55 -15.16 -14.54
CA THR A 17 38.25 -14.81 -13.98
C THR A 17 37.41 -16.02 -13.61
N GLU A 18 37.57 -17.15 -14.31
CA GLU A 18 36.92 -18.42 -13.98
C GLU A 18 37.27 -18.92 -12.57
N GLY A 19 38.53 -18.74 -12.15
CA GLY A 19 38.98 -19.10 -10.79
C GLY A 19 38.26 -18.33 -9.67
N VAL A 20 37.71 -17.16 -9.97
CA VAL A 20 37.02 -16.29 -9.00
C VAL A 20 35.52 -16.60 -8.91
N CYS A 21 34.92 -17.18 -9.96
CA CYS A 21 33.49 -17.45 -10.04
C CYS A 21 32.97 -18.30 -8.87
N ARG A 22 33.65 -19.41 -8.57
CA ARG A 22 33.20 -20.36 -7.53
C ARG A 22 33.29 -19.77 -6.12
N PRO A 23 34.43 -19.16 -5.68
CA PRO A 23 34.49 -18.47 -4.40
C PRO A 23 33.46 -17.35 -4.24
N LEU A 24 33.25 -16.55 -5.29
CA LEU A 24 32.28 -15.46 -5.30
C LEU A 24 30.85 -15.99 -5.12
N LYS A 25 30.46 -17.00 -5.91
CA LYS A 25 29.16 -17.67 -5.83
C LYS A 25 28.88 -18.20 -4.43
N VAL A 26 29.81 -18.96 -3.85
CA VAL A 26 29.64 -19.54 -2.51
C VAL A 26 29.48 -18.45 -1.44
N ARG A 27 30.28 -17.38 -1.50
CA ARG A 27 30.17 -16.26 -0.55
C ARG A 27 28.82 -15.55 -0.64
N ILE A 28 28.34 -15.29 -1.86
CA ILE A 28 27.04 -14.65 -2.08
C ILE A 28 25.90 -15.55 -1.60
N GLU A 29 25.94 -16.84 -1.95
CA GLU A 29 24.94 -17.83 -1.51
C GLU A 29 24.88 -17.91 0.01
N GLN A 30 26.01 -17.95 0.71
CA GLN A 30 26.06 -17.97 2.17
C GLN A 30 25.37 -16.75 2.79
N VAL A 31 25.58 -15.56 2.23
CA VAL A 31 24.95 -14.33 2.73
C VAL A 31 23.45 -14.33 2.46
N ILE A 32 23.03 -14.76 1.27
CA ILE A 32 21.62 -14.79 0.88
C ILE A 32 20.84 -15.84 1.69
N VAL A 33 21.42 -17.02 1.90
CA VAL A 33 20.81 -18.13 2.66
C VAL A 33 20.69 -17.82 4.16
N ALA A 34 21.51 -16.91 4.69
CA ALA A 34 21.42 -16.46 6.07
C ALA A 34 20.18 -15.58 6.37
N GLU A 35 19.30 -15.37 5.38
CA GLU A 35 18.06 -14.59 5.50
C GLU A 35 18.23 -13.20 6.17
N PRO A 36 19.10 -12.33 5.64
CA PRO A 36 19.44 -11.06 6.30
C PRO A 36 18.33 -9.98 6.21
N GLY A 37 17.13 -10.34 5.73
CA GLY A 37 15.99 -9.45 5.53
C GLY A 37 15.85 -8.90 4.11
N ALA A 38 14.62 -8.53 3.74
CA ALA A 38 14.27 -8.12 2.37
C ALA A 38 15.07 -6.91 1.88
N VAL A 39 15.32 -5.92 2.75
CA VAL A 39 16.09 -4.71 2.37
C VAL A 39 17.52 -5.06 1.98
N LEU A 40 18.20 -5.91 2.74
CA LEU A 40 19.58 -6.30 2.40
C LEU A 40 19.62 -7.16 1.14
N LEU A 41 18.68 -8.09 0.98
CA LEU A 41 18.56 -8.92 -0.23
C LEU A 41 18.36 -8.06 -1.49
N TYR A 42 17.57 -6.99 -1.39
CA TYR A 42 17.37 -6.04 -2.47
C TYR A 42 18.63 -5.22 -2.78
N LYS A 43 19.32 -4.73 -1.75
CA LYS A 43 20.61 -4.03 -1.89
C LYS A 43 21.68 -4.92 -2.53
N ILE A 44 21.79 -6.19 -2.12
CA ILE A 44 22.70 -7.17 -2.72
C ILE A 44 22.35 -7.36 -4.20
N SER A 45 21.06 -7.54 -4.52
CA SER A 45 20.59 -7.66 -5.90
C SER A 45 21.00 -6.46 -6.76
N ASN A 46 20.81 -5.23 -6.27
CA ASN A 46 21.20 -4.01 -6.99
C ASN A 46 22.71 -3.92 -7.16
N LEU A 47 23.48 -4.30 -6.14
CA LEU A 47 24.94 -4.30 -6.18
C LEU A 47 25.49 -5.32 -7.19
N LEU A 48 24.92 -6.52 -7.24
CA LEU A 48 25.29 -7.55 -8.24
C LEU A 48 25.05 -7.03 -9.66
N LYS A 49 23.93 -6.35 -9.88
CA LYS A 49 23.60 -5.77 -11.17
C LYS A 49 24.54 -4.61 -11.56
N PHE A 50 24.89 -3.76 -10.60
CA PHE A 50 25.91 -2.71 -10.78
C PHE A 50 27.25 -3.31 -11.19
N TYR A 51 27.72 -4.35 -10.49
CA TYR A 51 28.99 -4.99 -10.81
C TYR A 51 28.94 -5.75 -12.13
N HIS A 52 27.83 -6.39 -12.47
CA HIS A 52 27.63 -6.99 -13.79
C HIS A 52 27.84 -5.94 -14.90
N HIS A 53 27.18 -4.79 -14.79
CA HIS A 53 27.32 -3.70 -15.76
C HIS A 53 28.77 -3.15 -15.83
N THR A 54 29.38 -2.91 -14.67
CA THR A 54 30.75 -2.37 -14.59
C THR A 54 31.79 -3.33 -15.16
N ILE A 55 31.73 -4.61 -14.79
CA ILE A 55 32.66 -5.65 -15.28
C ILE A 55 32.46 -5.87 -16.78
N SER A 56 31.21 -5.85 -17.25
CA SER A 56 30.91 -5.96 -18.68
C SER A 56 31.49 -4.79 -19.47
N GLY A 57 31.46 -3.57 -18.93
CA GLY A 57 32.08 -2.40 -19.56
C GLY A 57 33.61 -2.45 -19.61
N ILE A 58 34.26 -3.06 -18.61
CA ILE A 58 35.74 -3.13 -18.53
C ILE A 58 36.29 -4.29 -19.37
N PHE A 59 35.71 -5.49 -19.22
CA PHE A 59 36.25 -6.72 -19.79
C PHE A 59 35.49 -7.20 -21.04
N GLY A 60 34.39 -6.56 -21.41
CA GLY A 60 33.57 -6.97 -22.56
C GLY A 60 33.22 -8.45 -22.51
N ASN A 61 33.45 -9.15 -23.62
CA ASN A 61 33.17 -10.58 -23.76
C ASN A 61 34.25 -11.49 -23.14
N SER A 62 35.37 -10.94 -22.66
CA SER A 62 36.50 -11.71 -22.14
C SER A 62 36.22 -12.34 -20.77
N ALA A 63 35.25 -11.80 -20.02
CA ALA A 63 34.87 -12.28 -18.69
C ALA A 63 33.46 -12.93 -18.69
N THR A 64 33.05 -13.55 -19.81
CA THR A 64 31.69 -14.08 -19.98
C THR A 64 31.26 -15.02 -18.84
N THR A 65 32.12 -15.94 -18.40
CA THR A 65 31.80 -16.88 -17.31
C THR A 65 31.54 -16.17 -15.97
N LEU A 66 32.29 -15.12 -15.67
CA LEU A 66 32.10 -14.30 -14.48
C LEU A 66 30.79 -13.49 -14.55
N LEU A 67 30.51 -12.89 -15.71
CA LEU A 67 29.27 -12.16 -15.93
C LEU A 67 28.05 -13.08 -15.76
N THR A 68 28.06 -14.27 -16.37
CA THR A 68 27.01 -15.28 -16.19
C THR A 68 26.85 -15.67 -14.71
N THR A 69 27.95 -15.85 -13.98
CA THR A 69 27.90 -16.17 -12.55
C THR A 69 27.25 -15.05 -11.73
N ILE A 70 27.58 -13.78 -12.02
CA ILE A 70 26.99 -12.63 -11.33
C ILE A 70 25.49 -12.51 -11.66
N GLU A 71 25.10 -12.74 -12.92
CA GLU A 71 23.70 -12.72 -13.34
C GLU A 71 22.88 -13.83 -12.66
N GLU A 72 23.42 -15.05 -12.58
CA GLU A 72 22.81 -16.14 -11.81
C GLU A 72 22.57 -15.75 -10.35
N MET A 73 23.57 -15.13 -9.71
CA MET A 73 23.47 -14.68 -8.33
C MET A 73 22.49 -13.52 -8.17
N HIS A 74 22.41 -12.61 -9.14
CA HIS A 74 21.43 -11.53 -9.17
C HIS A 74 20.00 -12.12 -9.21
N LEU A 75 19.75 -13.04 -10.13
CA LEU A 75 18.46 -13.73 -10.24
C LEU A 75 18.12 -14.51 -8.97
N LEU A 76 19.09 -15.20 -8.37
CA LEU A 76 18.89 -15.94 -7.13
C LEU A 76 18.51 -14.98 -5.98
N SER A 77 19.27 -13.91 -5.77
CA SER A 77 19.01 -12.92 -4.72
C SER A 77 17.64 -12.27 -4.89
N LYS A 78 17.33 -11.82 -6.11
CA LYS A 78 16.14 -11.02 -6.40
C LYS A 78 14.88 -11.88 -6.54
N LYS A 79 14.86 -12.82 -7.48
CA LYS A 79 13.66 -13.63 -7.75
C LYS A 79 13.38 -14.62 -6.64
N LYS A 80 14.41 -15.33 -6.15
CA LYS A 80 14.19 -16.41 -5.19
C LYS A 80 14.09 -15.88 -3.77
N TYR A 81 15.09 -15.16 -3.26
CA TYR A 81 15.11 -14.87 -1.82
C TYR A 81 14.35 -13.60 -1.44
N PHE A 82 14.51 -12.51 -2.20
CA PHE A 82 13.84 -11.25 -1.89
C PHE A 82 12.31 -11.37 -2.02
N PHE A 83 11.79 -11.85 -3.16
CA PHE A 83 10.34 -12.01 -3.32
C PHE A 83 9.75 -13.11 -2.41
N ASN A 84 10.48 -14.18 -2.10
CA ASN A 84 10.02 -15.14 -1.09
C ASN A 84 9.99 -14.52 0.30
N SER A 85 10.97 -13.68 0.64
CA SER A 85 11.00 -12.96 1.93
C SER A 85 9.80 -12.00 2.05
N LEU A 86 9.50 -11.24 1.00
CA LEU A 86 8.30 -10.39 0.96
C LEU A 86 7.01 -11.20 1.02
N SER A 87 6.91 -12.28 0.25
CA SER A 87 5.75 -13.18 0.28
C SER A 87 5.55 -13.81 1.65
N LEU A 88 6.63 -14.23 2.32
CA LEU A 88 6.56 -14.77 3.67
C LEU A 88 6.15 -13.71 4.70
N HIS A 89 6.65 -12.48 4.55
CA HIS A 89 6.21 -11.34 5.37
C HIS A 89 4.72 -11.08 5.19
N ALA A 90 4.25 -11.05 3.94
CA ALA A 90 2.83 -10.93 3.60
C ALA A 90 1.96 -12.06 4.19
N SER A 91 2.40 -13.32 4.10
CA SER A 91 1.69 -14.45 4.72
C SER A 91 1.61 -14.31 6.23
N LYS A 92 2.71 -13.90 6.89
CA LYS A 92 2.72 -13.69 8.35
C LYS A 92 1.78 -12.57 8.81
N LEU A 93 1.60 -11.52 8.00
CA LEU A 93 0.61 -10.47 8.27
C LEU A 93 -0.82 -11.03 8.31
N MET A 94 -1.10 -12.02 7.46
CA MET A 94 -2.41 -12.67 7.37
C MET A 94 -2.65 -13.75 8.44
N ASP A 95 -1.61 -14.36 8.99
CA ASP A 95 -1.74 -15.40 10.02
C ASP A 95 -2.25 -14.86 11.37
N LYS A 96 -1.99 -13.59 11.67
CA LYS A 96 -2.41 -12.91 12.90
C LYS A 96 -2.90 -11.50 12.62
N VAL A 97 -4.06 -11.40 11.98
CA VAL A 97 -4.71 -10.10 11.76
C VAL A 97 -5.15 -9.54 13.11
N GLU A 98 -4.47 -8.48 13.56
CA GLU A 98 -4.84 -7.73 14.75
C GLU A 98 -6.15 -6.96 14.50
N LEU A 99 -6.94 -6.77 15.56
CA LEU A 99 -8.07 -5.85 15.51
C LEU A 99 -7.57 -4.40 15.39
N PRO A 100 -8.34 -3.52 14.74
CA PRO A 100 -8.01 -2.11 14.68
C PRO A 100 -7.83 -1.50 16.07
N PRO A 101 -6.87 -0.58 16.24
CA PRO A 101 -6.68 0.10 17.52
C PRO A 101 -7.91 0.96 17.87
N PRO A 102 -8.12 1.28 19.16
CA PRO A 102 -9.31 2.00 19.62
C PRO A 102 -9.39 3.44 19.10
N ASP A 103 -8.27 4.00 18.64
CA ASP A 103 -8.20 5.30 17.97
C ASP A 103 -8.50 5.21 16.46
N LEU A 104 -8.86 4.02 15.95
CA LEU A 104 -9.10 3.74 14.54
C LEU A 104 -7.93 4.19 13.62
N GLY A 105 -6.72 4.23 14.18
CA GLY A 105 -5.49 4.52 13.45
C GLY A 105 -4.94 3.32 12.68
N PRO A 106 -3.92 3.52 11.83
CA PRO A 106 -3.17 2.45 11.18
C PRO A 106 -2.59 1.47 12.21
N SER A 107 -2.72 0.17 11.95
CA SER A 107 -2.17 -0.87 12.84
C SER A 107 -0.63 -0.83 12.89
N SER A 108 -0.05 -1.38 13.96
CA SER A 108 1.40 -1.47 14.12
C SER A 108 2.05 -2.26 12.97
N ALA A 109 1.41 -3.36 12.56
CA ALA A 109 1.83 -4.21 11.45
C ALA A 109 1.82 -3.47 10.10
N LEU A 110 0.82 -2.61 9.87
CA LEU A 110 0.75 -1.75 8.69
C LEU A 110 1.93 -0.78 8.65
N ASN A 111 2.18 -0.06 9.76
CA ASN A 111 3.28 0.90 9.85
C ASN A 111 4.65 0.23 9.63
N GLN A 112 4.91 -0.92 10.26
CA GLN A 112 6.16 -1.65 10.10
C GLN A 112 6.37 -2.12 8.65
N THR A 113 5.33 -2.60 7.99
CA THR A 113 5.42 -3.06 6.60
C THR A 113 5.60 -1.90 5.63
N LEU A 114 4.96 -0.75 5.88
CA LEU A 114 5.17 0.46 5.11
C LEU A 114 6.59 1.02 5.28
N MET A 115 7.16 0.94 6.49
CA MET A 115 8.58 1.27 6.71
C MET A 115 9.50 0.34 5.90
N LEU A 116 9.26 -0.97 5.94
CA LEU A 116 10.01 -1.94 5.13
C LEU A 116 9.93 -1.61 3.64
N LEU A 117 8.72 -1.35 3.13
CA LEU A 117 8.50 -0.95 1.73
C LEU A 117 9.28 0.32 1.39
N ARG A 118 9.21 1.34 2.26
CA ARG A 118 9.93 2.61 2.08
C ARG A 118 11.43 2.38 1.99
N GLU A 119 12.01 1.55 2.84
CA GLU A 119 13.44 1.23 2.82
C GLU A 119 13.86 0.48 1.55
N VAL A 120 13.03 -0.47 1.10
CA VAL A 120 13.25 -1.20 -0.17
C VAL A 120 13.23 -0.22 -1.34
N LEU A 121 12.20 0.62 -1.46
CA LEU A 121 12.05 1.57 -2.56
C LEU A 121 13.16 2.64 -2.54
N ALA A 122 13.54 3.14 -1.36
CA ALA A 122 14.63 4.11 -1.22
C ALA A 122 16.00 3.53 -1.60
N SER A 123 16.20 2.21 -1.44
CA SER A 123 17.45 1.55 -1.85
C SER A 123 17.60 1.36 -3.37
N HIS A 124 16.61 1.80 -4.14
CA HIS A 124 16.62 1.69 -5.59
C HIS A 124 17.30 2.87 -6.32
N ASP A 125 17.48 4.04 -5.69
CA ASP A 125 18.09 5.22 -6.33
C ASP A 125 19.52 4.96 -6.86
N SER A 126 20.22 3.99 -6.29
CA SER A 126 21.56 3.55 -6.70
C SER A 126 21.60 2.56 -7.88
N SER A 127 20.47 2.21 -8.50
CA SER A 127 20.36 1.12 -9.47
C SER A 127 20.61 1.58 -10.93
N VAL A 128 21.60 0.98 -11.62
CA VAL A 128 22.04 1.32 -13.00
C VAL A 128 21.11 0.76 -14.10
N VAL A 129 19.83 0.57 -13.79
CA VAL A 129 18.90 -0.17 -14.63
C VAL A 129 18.12 0.78 -15.55
N PRO A 130 17.82 0.39 -16.80
CA PRO A 130 16.93 1.13 -17.68
C PRO A 130 15.58 1.43 -17.01
N LEU A 131 14.97 2.57 -17.38
CA LEU A 131 13.73 3.06 -16.77
C LEU A 131 12.58 2.04 -16.83
N ASP A 132 12.41 1.35 -17.96
CA ASP A 132 11.31 0.38 -18.13
C ASP A 132 11.43 -0.83 -17.18
N ALA A 133 12.66 -1.36 -17.05
CA ALA A 133 12.92 -2.48 -16.14
C ALA A 133 12.80 -2.06 -14.67
N ARG A 134 13.16 -0.80 -14.35
CA ARG A 134 12.94 -0.19 -13.05
C ARG A 134 11.44 -0.09 -12.74
N GLN A 135 10.63 0.39 -13.67
CA GLN A 135 9.19 0.50 -13.49
C GLN A 135 8.54 -0.88 -13.26
N ALA A 136 8.91 -1.89 -14.05
CA ALA A 136 8.40 -3.25 -13.89
C ALA A 136 8.74 -3.84 -12.50
N ASP A 137 9.96 -3.61 -12.01
CA ASP A 137 10.38 -4.03 -10.68
C ASP A 137 9.56 -3.36 -9.58
N PHE A 138 9.34 -2.04 -9.68
CA PHE A 138 8.50 -1.29 -8.74
C PHE A 138 7.09 -1.87 -8.69
N VAL A 139 6.46 -2.08 -9.85
CA VAL A 139 5.11 -2.63 -9.91
C VAL A 139 5.01 -4.00 -9.23
N GLN A 140 6.02 -4.87 -9.42
CA GLN A 140 6.05 -6.18 -8.77
C GLN A 140 6.23 -6.08 -7.25
N VAL A 141 7.17 -5.26 -6.77
CA VAL A 141 7.39 -5.03 -5.33
C VAL A 141 6.14 -4.47 -4.67
N LEU A 142 5.54 -3.44 -5.28
CA LEU A 142 4.32 -2.80 -4.79
C LEU A 142 3.17 -3.79 -4.73
N SER A 143 2.96 -4.61 -5.75
CA SER A 143 1.87 -5.60 -5.74
C SER A 143 2.08 -6.68 -4.68
N CYS A 144 3.33 -7.14 -4.50
CA CYS A 144 3.68 -8.14 -3.48
C CYS A 144 3.44 -7.67 -2.04
N VAL A 145 3.51 -6.35 -1.78
CA VAL A 145 3.38 -5.78 -0.43
C VAL A 145 2.02 -5.09 -0.21
N LEU A 146 1.57 -4.27 -1.14
CA LEU A 146 0.33 -3.49 -0.98
C LEU A 146 -0.91 -4.36 -1.04
N ASP A 147 -0.97 -5.37 -1.92
CA ASP A 147 -2.18 -6.18 -2.06
C ASP A 147 -2.47 -6.99 -0.78
N PRO A 148 -1.47 -7.65 -0.13
CA PRO A 148 -1.66 -8.26 1.18
C PRO A 148 -1.95 -7.26 2.29
N LEU A 149 -1.36 -6.06 2.27
CA LEU A 149 -1.65 -5.01 3.26
C LEU A 149 -3.10 -4.53 3.18
N LEU A 150 -3.61 -4.32 1.97
CA LEU A 150 -5.01 -3.95 1.74
C LEU A 150 -5.95 -5.05 2.22
N GLN A 151 -5.62 -6.31 1.90
CA GLN A 151 -6.41 -7.45 2.36
C GLN A 151 -6.42 -7.55 3.89
N MET A 152 -5.25 -7.39 4.54
CA MET A 152 -5.14 -7.37 5.99
C MET A 152 -6.00 -6.27 6.61
N CYS A 153 -5.98 -5.04 6.06
CA CYS A 153 -6.81 -3.94 6.57
C CYS A 153 -8.30 -4.27 6.44
N THR A 154 -8.73 -4.79 5.28
CA THR A 154 -10.13 -5.20 5.06
C THR A 154 -10.57 -6.29 6.04
N VAL A 155 -9.74 -7.32 6.26
CA VAL A 155 -10.05 -8.39 7.22
C VAL A 155 -10.09 -7.85 8.65
N SER A 156 -9.15 -6.99 9.03
CA SER A 156 -9.10 -6.34 10.35
C SER A 156 -10.37 -5.52 10.61
N ALA A 157 -10.84 -4.79 9.60
CA ALA A 157 -12.02 -3.92 9.69
C ALA A 157 -13.36 -4.68 9.59
N SER A 158 -13.37 -5.95 9.18
CA SER A 158 -14.59 -6.71 8.87
C SER A 158 -15.57 -6.88 10.04
N ASN A 159 -15.07 -6.83 11.28
CA ASN A 159 -15.88 -6.97 12.49
C ASN A 159 -16.31 -5.63 13.10
N LEU A 160 -15.96 -4.50 12.48
CA LEU A 160 -16.31 -3.16 12.95
C LEU A 160 -17.68 -2.71 12.44
N GLY A 161 -18.29 -1.75 13.14
CA GLY A 161 -19.44 -1.03 12.63
C GLY A 161 -19.08 -0.19 11.40
N THR A 162 -20.05 0.13 10.54
CA THR A 162 -19.83 0.83 9.26
C THR A 162 -18.96 2.09 9.39
N ALA A 163 -19.26 2.95 10.37
CA ALA A 163 -18.52 4.19 10.60
C ALA A 163 -17.10 3.94 11.13
N ASP A 164 -16.92 2.96 12.03
CA ASP A 164 -15.60 2.61 12.58
C ASP A 164 -14.71 1.99 11.49
N MET A 165 -15.28 1.07 10.70
CA MET A 165 -14.64 0.43 9.55
C MET A 165 -14.18 1.49 8.55
N ALA A 166 -15.08 2.39 8.13
CA ALA A 166 -14.76 3.41 7.14
C ALA A 166 -13.67 4.38 7.64
N THR A 167 -13.69 4.75 8.92
CA THR A 167 -12.67 5.61 9.53
C THR A 167 -11.30 4.94 9.56
N PHE A 168 -11.24 3.68 10.02
CA PHE A 168 -10.00 2.91 10.03
C PHE A 168 -9.43 2.70 8.63
N MET A 169 -10.29 2.39 7.65
CA MET A 169 -9.87 2.22 6.26
C MET A 169 -9.35 3.54 5.67
N VAL A 170 -10.03 4.66 5.87
CA VAL A 170 -9.54 5.99 5.42
C VAL A 170 -8.16 6.28 6.00
N ASN A 171 -7.97 6.10 7.31
CA ASN A 171 -6.70 6.35 7.98
C ASN A 171 -5.58 5.44 7.45
N SER A 172 -5.85 4.15 7.29
CA SER A 172 -4.90 3.16 6.81
C SER A 172 -4.50 3.41 5.35
N LEU A 173 -5.48 3.63 4.47
CA LEU A 173 -5.26 3.92 3.05
C LEU A 173 -4.55 5.25 2.86
N TYR A 174 -4.88 6.27 3.67
CA TYR A 174 -4.19 7.55 3.65
C TYR A 174 -2.70 7.40 3.98
N MET A 175 -2.36 6.62 5.01
CA MET A 175 -0.97 6.34 5.38
C MET A 175 -0.20 5.61 4.25
N MET A 176 -0.84 4.64 3.60
CA MET A 176 -0.27 3.98 2.42
C MET A 176 -0.02 5.01 1.30
N LYS A 177 -1.01 5.85 1.00
CA LYS A 177 -0.92 6.86 -0.06
C LYS A 177 0.21 7.86 0.21
N THR A 178 0.31 8.41 1.42
CA THR A 178 1.37 9.37 1.76
C THR A 178 2.76 8.74 1.71
N THR A 179 2.88 7.46 2.04
CA THR A 179 4.15 6.73 1.93
C THR A 179 4.57 6.55 0.47
N LEU A 180 3.62 6.19 -0.40
CA LEU A 180 3.88 5.96 -1.83
C LEU A 180 4.11 7.25 -2.62
N ALA A 181 3.50 8.36 -2.21
CA ALA A 181 3.62 9.66 -2.88
C ALA A 181 5.06 10.21 -2.91
N LEU A 182 5.96 9.62 -2.13
CA LEU A 182 7.38 9.97 -2.10
C LEU A 182 8.20 9.32 -3.23
N PHE A 183 7.60 8.40 -4.00
CA PHE A 183 8.31 7.56 -4.96
C PHE A 183 7.70 7.66 -6.37
N GLU A 184 8.57 7.63 -7.38
CA GLU A 184 8.17 7.58 -8.79
C GLU A 184 7.49 6.23 -9.14
N PHE A 185 6.78 6.21 -10.27
CA PHE A 185 6.09 5.02 -10.80
C PHE A 185 4.96 4.48 -9.92
N THR A 186 4.46 5.28 -8.97
CA THR A 186 3.39 4.89 -8.04
C THR A 186 2.01 5.41 -8.45
N ASP A 187 1.89 6.21 -9.51
CA ASP A 187 0.68 6.95 -9.90
C ASP A 187 -0.58 6.08 -9.94
N ARG A 188 -0.53 4.94 -10.65
CA ARG A 188 -1.67 4.01 -10.75
C ARG A 188 -2.13 3.48 -9.39
N ARG A 189 -1.20 3.24 -8.46
CA ARG A 189 -1.53 2.77 -7.10
C ARG A 189 -2.04 3.93 -6.24
N LEU A 190 -1.51 5.14 -6.42
CA LEU A 190 -2.02 6.35 -5.75
C LEU A 190 -3.45 6.66 -6.15
N GLU A 191 -3.78 6.58 -7.44
CA GLU A 191 -5.15 6.76 -7.95
C GLU A 191 -6.11 5.71 -7.38
N MET A 192 -5.70 4.44 -7.38
CA MET A 192 -6.50 3.35 -6.79
C MET A 192 -6.77 3.59 -5.30
N LEU A 193 -5.75 3.98 -4.52
CA LEU A 193 -5.90 4.29 -3.11
C LEU A 193 -6.81 5.50 -2.89
N GLN A 194 -6.68 6.53 -3.73
CA GLN A 194 -7.53 7.71 -3.65
C GLN A 194 -9.01 7.38 -3.88
N PHE A 195 -9.31 6.57 -4.89
CA PHE A 195 -10.69 6.14 -5.16
C PHE A 195 -11.30 5.36 -3.99
N GLN A 196 -10.51 4.48 -3.35
CA GLN A 196 -10.97 3.75 -2.16
C GLN A 196 -11.17 4.67 -0.95
N ILE A 197 -10.29 5.66 -0.76
CA ILE A 197 -10.44 6.68 0.29
C ILE A 197 -11.76 7.43 0.08
N GLU A 198 -12.04 7.91 -1.13
CA GLU A 198 -13.28 8.62 -1.47
C GLU A 198 -14.52 7.78 -1.20
N ALA A 199 -14.54 6.50 -1.59
CA ALA A 199 -15.67 5.60 -1.32
C ALA A 199 -15.94 5.41 0.19
N HIS A 200 -14.89 5.31 1.00
CA HIS A 200 -15.05 5.23 2.45
C HIS A 200 -15.45 6.58 3.08
N LEU A 201 -15.00 7.70 2.52
CA LEU A 201 -15.47 9.03 2.93
C LEU A 201 -16.95 9.23 2.61
N ASP A 202 -17.43 8.82 1.44
CA ASP A 202 -18.85 8.84 1.10
C ASP A 202 -19.68 8.01 2.07
N THR A 203 -19.14 6.86 2.50
CA THR A 203 -19.76 6.04 3.54
C THR A 203 -19.89 6.81 4.86
N LEU A 204 -18.83 7.48 5.30
CA LEU A 204 -18.85 8.31 6.51
C LEU A 204 -19.80 9.50 6.39
N ILE A 205 -19.88 10.14 5.23
CA ILE A 205 -20.81 11.24 4.97
C ILE A 205 -22.25 10.75 5.10
N ASN A 206 -22.57 9.59 4.54
CA ASN A 206 -23.90 8.99 4.64
C ASN A 206 -24.25 8.60 6.09
N GLU A 207 -23.31 8.00 6.83
CA GLU A 207 -23.51 7.69 8.25
C GLU A 207 -23.69 8.96 9.09
N GLN A 208 -22.91 10.02 8.83
CA GLN A 208 -23.03 11.31 9.50
C GLN A 208 -24.41 11.95 9.22
N ALA A 209 -24.87 11.92 7.97
CA ALA A 209 -26.18 12.43 7.59
C ALA A 209 -27.30 11.64 8.28
N SER A 210 -27.22 10.31 8.28
CA SER A 210 -28.17 9.43 8.98
C SER A 210 -28.19 9.69 10.48
N TYR A 211 -27.03 9.89 11.09
CA TYR A 211 -26.88 10.24 12.50
C TYR A 211 -27.57 11.57 12.84
N VAL A 212 -27.33 12.62 12.04
CA VAL A 212 -27.97 13.93 12.20
C VAL A 212 -29.49 13.83 12.02
N LEU A 213 -29.96 13.16 10.97
CA LEU A 213 -31.40 12.97 10.72
C LEU A 213 -32.09 12.23 11.86
N THR A 214 -31.42 11.23 12.44
CA THR A 214 -31.95 10.47 13.57
C THR A 214 -32.02 11.33 14.83
N ARG A 215 -30.96 12.09 15.12
CA ARG A 215 -30.89 12.98 16.30
C ARG A 215 -31.82 14.18 16.23
N THR A 216 -32.16 14.63 15.02
CA THR A 216 -33.11 15.73 14.78
C THR A 216 -34.56 15.25 14.68
N GLY A 217 -34.80 13.93 14.73
CA GLY A 217 -36.13 13.34 14.59
C GLY A 217 -36.66 13.33 13.15
N LEU A 218 -35.83 13.72 12.17
CA LEU A 218 -36.19 13.79 10.76
C LEU A 218 -36.06 12.46 10.02
N SER A 219 -35.33 11.49 10.56
CA SER A 219 -35.10 10.20 9.90
C SER A 219 -36.41 9.48 9.55
N TYR A 220 -37.36 9.41 10.50
CA TYR A 220 -38.67 8.80 10.25
C TYR A 220 -39.47 9.57 9.19
N ILE A 221 -39.56 10.89 9.34
CA ILE A 221 -40.28 11.79 8.42
C ILE A 221 -39.75 11.65 7.00
N TYR A 222 -38.42 11.72 6.85
CA TYR A 222 -37.73 11.60 5.56
C TYR A 222 -38.03 10.26 4.88
N ASN A 223 -37.88 9.15 5.61
CA ASN A 223 -38.14 7.81 5.07
C ASN A 223 -39.61 7.62 4.67
N THR A 224 -40.55 8.09 5.48
CA THR A 224 -41.98 7.99 5.16
C THR A 224 -42.36 8.82 3.94
N VAL A 225 -41.82 10.04 3.80
CA VAL A 225 -42.05 10.87 2.61
C VAL A 225 -41.45 10.24 1.36
N GLN A 226 -40.24 9.67 1.45
CA GLN A 226 -39.56 9.04 0.32
C GLN A 226 -40.29 7.78 -0.20
N GLN A 227 -40.91 7.01 0.70
CA GLN A 227 -41.64 5.79 0.36
C GLN A 227 -43.12 6.05 0.00
N HIS A 228 -43.61 7.26 0.25
CA HIS A 228 -44.99 7.61 0.02
C HIS A 228 -45.34 7.60 -1.46
N LYS A 229 -46.47 6.98 -1.80
CA LYS A 229 -47.06 7.03 -3.13
C LYS A 229 -48.32 7.90 -3.08
N PRO A 230 -48.60 8.72 -4.12
CA PRO A 230 -49.80 9.58 -4.15
C PRO A 230 -51.13 8.85 -3.91
N GLU A 231 -51.17 7.54 -4.21
CA GLU A 231 -52.31 6.65 -4.03
C GLU A 231 -52.65 6.35 -2.55
N GLN A 232 -51.72 6.60 -1.62
CA GLN A 232 -51.87 6.29 -0.20
C GLN A 232 -52.59 7.40 0.61
N GLY A 233 -53.02 8.47 -0.06
CA GLY A 233 -53.72 9.61 0.54
C GLY A 233 -52.79 10.67 1.15
N PRO A 234 -53.33 11.71 1.82
CA PRO A 234 -52.52 12.81 2.35
C PRO A 234 -51.54 12.36 3.45
N LEU A 235 -50.27 12.79 3.35
CA LEU A 235 -49.22 12.55 4.35
C LEU A 235 -49.59 12.98 5.78
N ALA A 236 -50.43 14.01 5.92
CA ALA A 236 -50.90 14.52 7.21
C ALA A 236 -51.75 13.50 8.00
N ASN A 237 -52.28 12.46 7.35
CA ASN A 237 -53.07 11.41 7.99
C ASN A 237 -52.19 10.27 8.55
N LEU A 238 -50.88 10.29 8.28
CA LEU A 238 -49.95 9.30 8.78
C LEU A 238 -49.48 9.64 10.20
N PRO A 239 -49.27 8.63 11.07
CA PRO A 239 -48.79 8.86 12.43
C PRO A 239 -47.40 9.52 12.42
N ASN A 240 -47.17 10.46 13.35
CA ASN A 240 -45.93 11.25 13.49
C ASN A 240 -45.57 12.14 12.28
N LEU A 241 -46.54 12.47 11.42
CA LEU A 241 -46.42 13.45 10.32
C LEU A 241 -47.39 14.64 10.49
N ASP A 242 -47.86 14.86 11.71
CA ASP A 242 -48.71 16.00 12.04
C ASP A 242 -47.89 17.29 12.18
N SER A 243 -48.58 18.44 12.16
CA SER A 243 -47.91 19.74 12.23
C SER A 243 -47.07 19.94 13.49
N VAL A 244 -47.42 19.27 14.60
CA VAL A 244 -46.71 19.38 15.88
C VAL A 244 -45.40 18.61 15.84
N ALA A 245 -45.41 17.35 15.38
CA ALA A 245 -44.19 16.55 15.24
C ALA A 245 -43.21 17.18 14.24
N LEU A 246 -43.71 17.68 13.10
CA LEU A 246 -42.86 18.35 12.11
C LEU A 246 -42.23 19.63 12.66
N LYS A 247 -43.01 20.46 13.38
CA LYS A 247 -42.49 21.68 14.02
C LYS A 247 -41.41 21.35 15.06
N ALA A 248 -41.61 20.30 15.86
CA ALA A 248 -40.63 19.87 16.85
C ALA A 248 -39.32 19.40 16.20
N ALA A 249 -39.40 18.61 15.13
CA ALA A 249 -38.23 18.15 14.38
C ALA A 249 -37.49 19.30 13.69
N MET A 250 -38.22 20.27 13.11
CA MET A 250 -37.63 21.48 12.53
C MET A 250 -36.93 22.36 13.56
N VAL A 251 -37.47 22.51 14.77
CA VAL A 251 -36.77 23.25 15.85
C VAL A 251 -35.47 22.56 16.24
N GLN A 252 -35.46 21.23 16.30
CA GLN A 252 -34.25 20.48 16.62
C GLN A 252 -33.21 20.55 15.49
N PHE A 253 -33.66 20.55 14.23
CA PHE A 253 -32.81 20.75 13.07
C PHE A 253 -32.23 22.17 13.01
N ASP A 254 -33.03 23.20 13.31
CA ASP A 254 -32.58 24.59 13.36
C ASP A 254 -31.50 24.81 14.45
N ARG A 255 -31.65 24.13 15.61
CA ARG A 255 -30.61 24.09 16.64
C ARG A 255 -29.32 23.43 16.15
N TYR A 256 -29.43 22.38 15.33
CA TYR A 256 -28.26 21.77 14.69
C TYR A 256 -27.61 22.72 13.69
N LEU A 257 -28.37 23.37 12.81
CA LEU A 257 -27.85 24.35 11.85
C LEU A 257 -27.13 25.52 12.54
N SER A 258 -27.60 25.90 13.74
CA SER A 258 -26.98 26.95 14.55
C SER A 258 -25.65 26.51 15.20
N ALA A 259 -25.42 25.21 15.35
CA ALA A 259 -24.21 24.65 15.96
C ALA A 259 -23.97 23.21 15.46
N PRO A 260 -23.44 23.04 14.22
CA PRO A 260 -23.33 21.73 13.57
C PRO A 260 -22.36 20.78 14.28
N ASP A 261 -21.35 21.33 14.96
CA ASP A 261 -20.34 20.56 15.68
C ASP A 261 -20.92 19.71 16.83
N ASN A 262 -22.11 20.08 17.34
CA ASN A 262 -22.76 19.38 18.45
C ASN A 262 -23.25 17.97 18.09
N LEU A 263 -23.40 17.66 16.79
CA LEU A 263 -23.88 16.35 16.31
C LEU A 263 -22.84 15.63 15.44
N LEU A 264 -21.55 15.82 15.71
CA LEU A 264 -20.51 15.05 15.04
C LEU A 264 -20.42 13.62 15.59
N MET A 265 -20.27 12.65 14.69
CA MET A 265 -19.91 11.29 15.08
C MET A 265 -18.51 11.27 15.70
N PRO A 266 -18.28 10.55 16.81
CA PRO A 266 -16.97 10.49 17.46
C PRO A 266 -15.87 9.95 16.54
N GLN A 267 -16.24 9.11 15.56
CA GLN A 267 -15.37 8.56 14.54
C GLN A 267 -14.64 9.63 13.71
N LEU A 268 -15.31 10.75 13.41
CA LEU A 268 -14.72 11.82 12.60
C LEU A 268 -13.54 12.51 13.31
N ASN A 269 -13.51 12.48 14.64
CA ASN A 269 -12.39 13.03 15.42
C ASN A 269 -11.09 12.25 15.20
N PHE A 270 -11.18 10.97 14.82
CA PHE A 270 -10.05 10.08 14.61
C PHE A 270 -9.45 10.16 13.20
N LEU A 271 -10.03 10.94 12.29
CA LEU A 271 -9.47 11.11 10.94
C LEU A 271 -8.11 11.82 11.02
N LEU A 272 -7.09 11.19 10.44
CA LEU A 272 -5.69 11.66 10.52
C LEU A 272 -5.38 12.77 9.51
N SER A 273 -6.17 12.91 8.45
CA SER A 273 -5.94 13.93 7.42
C SER A 273 -6.55 15.28 7.81
N ALA A 274 -5.72 16.32 7.86
CA ALA A 274 -6.15 17.70 8.10
C ALA A 274 -6.94 18.32 6.93
N THR A 275 -6.85 17.75 5.73
CA THR A 275 -7.66 18.14 4.56
C THR A 275 -9.01 17.44 4.49
N VAL A 276 -9.24 16.45 5.37
CA VAL A 276 -10.47 15.66 5.45
C VAL A 276 -11.28 16.03 6.72
N LYS A 277 -10.66 16.74 7.67
CA LYS A 277 -11.31 17.39 8.81
C LYS A 277 -11.88 18.74 8.44
#